data_AF-A0A2R6JEL2-F1
#
_entry.id   AF-A0A2R6JEL2-F1
#
_cell.length_a   1.000
_cell.length_b   1.000
_cell.length_c   1.000
_cell.angle_alpha   90.00
_cell.angle_beta   90.00
_cell.angle_gamma   90.00
#
_symmetry.space_group_name_H-M   'P 1'
#
loop_
_entity.id
_entity.type
_entity.pdbx_description
1 polymer ?
#
loop_
_entity_poly.entity_id
_entity_poly.type
_entity_poly.pdbx_seq_one_letter_code
_entity_poly.pdbx_strand_id
1 'polypeptide(L)'
;MFCDDCGSMMHSRGGEMVCSSCGARRSKDADRGDELVTTEAQSDDDVIESSPDADFEGKPTADDVTCDDCGHGEAWYTIKQNKENDSY
;
A
#
# COMPACT_ATOMS: atom_id res chain seq x y z
N MET A 1 -2.88 7.75 19.08
CA MET A 1 -1.58 7.28 19.59
C MET A 1 -1.77 5.98 20.36
N PHE A 2 -0.92 5.00 20.11
CA PHE A 2 -0.84 3.76 20.89
C PHE A 2 0.12 3.97 22.07
N CYS A 3 -0.13 3.31 23.19
CA CYS A 3 0.73 3.37 24.37
C CYS A 3 1.98 2.52 24.15
N ASP A 4 3.17 3.09 24.29
CA ASP A 4 4.43 2.36 24.13
C ASP A 4 4.61 1.22 25.16
N ASP A 5 4.03 1.38 26.35
CA ASP A 5 4.21 0.43 27.45
C ASP A 5 3.34 -0.84 27.30
N CYS A 6 2.20 -0.75 26.61
CA CYS A 6 1.24 -1.87 26.55
C CYS A 6 0.48 -2.01 25.22
N GLY A 7 0.79 -1.19 24.21
CA GLY A 7 0.15 -1.19 22.89
C GLY A 7 -1.32 -0.76 22.88
N SER A 8 -1.90 -0.42 24.03
CA SER A 8 -3.31 -0.02 24.11
C SER A 8 -3.52 1.39 23.57
N MET A 9 -4.67 1.63 22.94
CA MET A 9 -5.04 2.96 22.45
C MET A 9 -5.16 3.96 23.62
N MET A 10 -4.59 5.16 23.45
CA MET A 10 -4.61 6.22 24.46
C MET A 10 -5.71 7.26 24.18
N HIS A 11 -6.19 7.95 25.22
CA HIS A 11 -7.25 8.97 25.12
C HIS A 11 -6.78 10.33 25.65
N SER A 12 -7.23 11.42 25.01
CA SER A 12 -6.89 12.77 25.45
C SER A 12 -7.72 13.22 26.66
N ARG A 13 -7.08 13.67 27.74
CA ARG A 13 -7.70 14.28 28.91
C ARG A 13 -6.91 15.51 29.34
N GLY A 14 -7.52 16.70 29.25
CA GLY A 14 -6.94 17.95 29.77
C GLY A 14 -5.62 18.39 29.11
N GLY A 15 -5.34 17.99 27.87
CA GLY A 15 -4.08 18.29 27.19
C GLY A 15 -3.02 17.19 27.31
N GLU A 16 -3.35 16.06 27.93
CA GLU A 16 -2.48 14.88 28.04
C GLU A 16 -3.15 13.65 27.41
N MET A 17 -2.38 12.77 26.79
CA MET A 17 -2.81 11.44 26.37
C MET A 17 -2.65 10.47 27.54
N VAL A 18 -3.72 9.78 27.93
CA VAL A 18 -3.76 8.83 29.05
C VAL A 18 -4.11 7.44 28.53
N CYS A 19 -3.32 6.43 28.89
CA CYS A 19 -3.61 5.04 28.60
C CYS A 19 -4.62 4.48 29.61
N SER A 20 -5.72 3.90 29.12
CA SER A 20 -6.77 3.31 29.95
C SER A 20 -6.34 1.97 30.60
N SER A 21 -5.38 1.27 30.00
CA SER A 21 -4.98 -0.08 30.43
C SER A 21 -3.90 -0.06 31.52
N CYS A 22 -2.87 0.79 31.37
CA CYS A 22 -1.74 0.85 32.30
C CYS A 22 -1.61 2.17 33.05
N GLY A 23 -2.42 3.19 32.72
CA GLY A 23 -2.40 4.49 33.37
C GLY A 23 -1.27 5.44 32.93
N ALA A 24 -0.45 5.06 31.95
CA ALA A 24 0.61 5.89 31.40
C ALA A 24 0.06 7.23 30.85
N ARG A 25 0.81 8.32 31.04
CA ARG A 25 0.44 9.68 30.59
C ARG A 25 1.53 10.28 29.72
N ARG A 26 1.13 10.99 28.66
CA ARG A 26 2.01 11.70 27.71
C ARG A 26 1.41 13.07 27.42
N SER A 27 2.24 14.10 27.17
CA SER A 27 1.73 15.41 26.76
C SER A 27 1.21 15.34 25.32
N LYS A 28 0.05 15.97 25.06
CA LYS A 28 -0.57 15.97 23.71
C LYS A 28 0.31 16.66 22.65
N ASP A 29 1.24 17.51 23.08
CA ASP A 29 2.20 18.21 22.20
C ASP A 29 3.39 17.35 21.78
N ALA A 30 3.68 16.23 22.46
CA ALA A 30 4.71 15.29 22.01
C ALA A 30 4.30 14.57 20.70
N ASP A 31 3.00 14.57 20.38
CA ASP A 31 2.36 13.98 19.19
C ASP A 31 1.94 15.02 18.14
N ARG A 32 2.49 16.24 18.16
CA ARG A 32 2.26 17.24 17.09
C ARG A 32 2.90 16.83 15.73
N GLY A 33 3.20 15.55 15.55
CA GLY A 33 3.91 14.97 14.40
C GLY A 33 3.03 14.48 13.26
N ASP A 34 1.70 14.34 13.44
CA ASP A 34 0.79 14.11 12.31
C ASP A 34 0.06 15.41 11.99
N GLU A 35 0.85 16.32 11.43
CA GLU A 35 0.41 17.50 10.72
C GLU A 35 -0.59 17.09 9.62
N LEU A 36 -1.87 17.26 9.92
CA LEU A 36 -2.87 17.92 9.07
C LEU A 36 -2.75 17.66 7.55
N VAL A 37 -3.57 16.78 6.97
CA VAL A 37 -4.10 17.03 5.62
C VAL A 37 -5.59 16.66 5.52
N THR A 38 -6.30 17.64 4.99
CA THR A 38 -7.74 17.77 4.70
C THR A 38 -8.26 16.79 3.65
N THR A 39 -9.56 16.47 3.75
CA THR A 39 -10.34 15.61 2.86
C THR A 39 -10.11 15.90 1.37
N GLU A 40 -9.41 15.00 0.69
CA GLU A 40 -9.58 14.82 -0.75
C GLU A 40 -10.87 14.01 -0.95
N ALA A 41 -11.77 14.50 -1.80
CA ALA A 41 -13.02 13.83 -2.09
C ALA A 41 -12.71 12.42 -2.64
N GLN A 42 -13.11 11.38 -1.92
CA GLN A 42 -13.00 10.01 -2.42
C GLN A 42 -14.08 9.83 -3.48
N SER A 43 -13.67 9.59 -4.72
CA SER A 43 -14.56 9.22 -5.81
C SER A 43 -14.69 7.70 -5.80
N ASP A 44 -15.92 7.18 -5.77
CA ASP A 44 -16.22 5.74 -5.68
C ASP A 44 -15.95 4.96 -6.99
N ASP A 45 -15.17 5.52 -7.92
CA ASP A 45 -15.02 4.97 -9.29
C ASP A 45 -13.93 3.88 -9.39
N ASP A 46 -13.04 3.79 -8.40
CA ASP A 46 -11.96 2.80 -8.38
C ASP A 46 -12.38 1.57 -7.57
N VAL A 47 -13.22 0.72 -8.17
CA VAL A 47 -13.39 -0.66 -7.71
C VAL A 47 -12.04 -1.36 -7.92
N ILE A 48 -11.36 -1.69 -6.83
CA ILE A 48 -10.12 -2.48 -6.89
C ILE A 48 -10.50 -3.91 -7.28
N GLU A 49 -10.38 -4.23 -8.56
CA GLU A 49 -10.54 -5.58 -9.05
C GLU A 49 -9.35 -6.43 -8.56
N SER A 50 -9.65 -7.40 -7.68
CA SER A 50 -8.67 -8.31 -7.07
C SER A 50 -8.78 -9.72 -7.65
N SER A 51 -9.17 -9.82 -8.93
CA SER A 51 -9.12 -11.07 -9.68
C SER A 51 -7.69 -11.32 -10.17
N PRO A 52 -7.15 -12.55 -10.06
CA PRO A 52 -5.88 -12.88 -10.71
C PRO A 52 -5.93 -12.73 -12.24
N ASP A 53 -7.12 -12.70 -12.84
CA ASP A 53 -7.30 -12.40 -14.27
C ASP A 53 -7.07 -10.92 -14.60
N ALA A 54 -7.30 -10.01 -13.64
CA ALA A 54 -7.02 -8.58 -13.78
C ALA A 54 -5.53 -8.32 -13.99
N ASP A 55 -4.67 -9.19 -13.46
CA ASP A 55 -3.22 -9.10 -13.66
C ASP A 55 -2.82 -9.38 -15.12
N PHE A 56 -3.67 -9.98 -15.95
CA PHE A 56 -3.36 -10.26 -17.36
C PHE A 56 -4.02 -9.27 -18.32
N GLU A 57 -5.03 -8.52 -17.87
CA GLU A 57 -5.74 -7.54 -18.69
C GLU A 57 -4.81 -6.39 -19.11
N GLY A 58 -4.67 -6.20 -20.43
CA GLY A 58 -3.87 -5.11 -21.02
C GLY A 58 -2.37 -5.38 -21.15
N LYS A 59 -1.87 -6.58 -20.78
CA LYS A 59 -0.48 -6.97 -21.10
C LYS A 59 -0.36 -7.35 -22.58
N PRO A 60 0.75 -7.02 -23.25
CA PRO A 60 0.94 -7.43 -24.63
C PRO A 60 1.10 -8.96 -24.70
N THR A 61 0.32 -9.58 -25.57
CA THR A 61 0.33 -11.02 -25.85
C THR A 61 1.07 -11.33 -27.14
N ALA A 62 1.63 -12.53 -27.22
CA ALA A 62 2.24 -13.09 -28.41
C ALA A 62 1.64 -14.48 -28.68
N ASP A 63 1.22 -14.71 -29.92
CA ASP A 63 0.63 -15.98 -30.40
C ASP A 63 1.67 -16.89 -31.09
N ASP A 64 2.91 -16.40 -31.24
CA ASP A 64 4.01 -17.11 -31.92
C ASP A 64 4.79 -18.03 -30.97
N VAL A 65 4.35 -18.20 -29.73
CA VAL A 65 5.03 -19.01 -28.70
C VAL A 65 4.06 -20.05 -28.15
N THR A 66 4.43 -21.33 -28.26
CA THR A 66 3.66 -22.44 -27.68
C THR A 66 4.34 -22.96 -26.43
N CYS A 67 3.59 -23.10 -25.34
CA CYS A 67 4.09 -23.68 -24.09
C CYS A 67 4.34 -25.18 -24.26
N ASP A 68 5.57 -25.63 -23.99
CA ASP A 68 5.95 -27.05 -24.11
C ASP A 68 5.29 -27.95 -23.04
N ASP A 69 4.87 -27.39 -21.90
CA ASP A 69 4.25 -28.14 -20.79
C ASP A 69 2.75 -28.37 -20.98
N CYS A 70 2.01 -27.39 -21.51
CA CYS A 70 0.55 -27.45 -21.62
C CYS A 70 0.00 -27.19 -23.02
N GLY A 71 0.85 -26.87 -24.00
CA GLY A 71 0.46 -26.65 -25.40
C GLY A 71 -0.29 -25.34 -25.67
N HIS A 72 -0.36 -24.43 -24.70
CA HIS A 72 -1.03 -23.14 -24.86
C HIS A 72 -0.26 -22.23 -25.82
N GLY A 73 -0.97 -21.60 -26.77
CA GLY A 73 -0.37 -20.79 -27.85
C GLY A 73 -0.28 -19.29 -27.57
N GLU A 74 -0.79 -18.81 -26.43
CA GLU A 74 -0.74 -17.40 -26.06
C GLU A 74 0.15 -17.23 -24.81
N ALA A 75 1.10 -16.29 -24.91
CA ALA A 75 1.97 -15.88 -23.81
C ALA A 75 2.02 -14.36 -23.70
N TRP A 76 2.00 -13.81 -22.49
CA TRP A 76 2.18 -12.38 -22.25
C TRP A 76 3.65 -12.06 -21.97
N TYR A 77 4.10 -10.86 -22.31
CA TYR A 77 5.47 -10.40 -22.05
C TYR A 77 5.51 -9.04 -21.36
N THR A 78 6.65 -8.71 -20.75
CA THR A 78 6.91 -7.41 -20.13
C THR A 78 8.33 -6.95 -20.47
N ILE A 79 8.44 -5.72 -20.96
CA ILE A 79 9.73 -5.11 -21.31
C ILE A 79 10.28 -4.41 -20.06
N LYS A 80 11.42 -4.86 -19.55
CA LYS A 80 12.15 -4.20 -18.45
C LYS A 80 13.38 -3.50 -19.03
N GLN A 81 13.53 -2.20 -18.75
CA GLN A 81 14.75 -1.45 -19.08
C GLN A 81 15.71 -1.56 -17.89
N ASN A 82 16.79 -2.34 -18.02
CA ASN A 82 17.93 -2.26 -17.11
C ASN A 82 18.82 -1.11 -17.58
N LYS A 83 18.91 -0.02 -16.81
CA LYS A 83 19.86 1.05 -17.11
C LYS A 83 21.29 0.56 -16.84
N GLU A 84 21.92 -0.05 -17.84
CA GLU A 84 23.35 0.07 -18.04
C GLU A 84 23.56 0.96 -19.26
N ASN A 85 24.15 2.13 -18.99
CA ASN A 85 24.48 3.16 -19.96
C ASN A 85 25.47 2.59 -20.99
N ASP A 86 25.00 2.25 -22.20
CA ASP A 86 25.88 1.98 -23.33
C ASP A 86 26.41 3.31 -23.87
N SER A 87 27.59 3.71 -23.38
CA SER A 87 28.30 4.89 -23.85
C SER A 87 29.05 4.58 -25.15
N TYR A 88 28.57 5.13 -26.27
CA TYR A 88 29.33 5.33 -27.50
C TYR A 88 29.03 6.71 -28.10
#